data_AF-A0A293LVR0-F1
#
_entry.id   AF-A0A293LVR0-F1
#
_cell.length_a   1.000
_cell.length_b   1.000
_cell.length_c   1.000
_cell.angle_alpha   90.00
_cell.angle_beta   90.00
_cell.angle_gamma   90.00
#
_symmetry.space_group_name_H-M   'P 1'
#
loop_
_entity.id
_entity.type
_entity.pdbx_description
1 polymer ?
#
loop_
_entity_poly.entity_id
_entity_poly.type
_entity_poly.pdbx_seq_one_letter_code
_entity_poly.pdbx_strand_id
1 'polypeptide(L)'
;MEVRDIILHRPLESPYNHLKATLIGRTSASERRRLQELLSNEDLGDRKPTQMLRKMELLLGDKAATFDAGLLRELFLQRLPSNVRMILASATETSLQSLAEMADRILEVATPSIAAVSGTSLPDEVAQLRADVANLTKLVQELTTDQRRFPSPLRHRRRSPARDTDADRQLAVLHHLVTPQACAGTTVASATVPRDAQRPAPTHSKREMPRLSTDGGKC
;
A
#
# COMPACT_ATOMS: atom_id res chain seq x y z
N MET A 1 -0.61 0.51 -32.12
CA MET A 1 0.44 0.71 -33.15
C MET A 1 0.24 -0.35 -34.22
N GLU A 2 0.05 0.09 -35.46
CA GLU A 2 -0.49 -0.73 -36.54
C GLU A 2 0.61 -1.21 -37.50
N VAL A 3 0.33 -2.31 -38.21
CA VAL A 3 1.19 -2.87 -39.27
C VAL A 3 1.37 -1.89 -40.44
N ARG A 4 0.45 -0.91 -40.55
CA ARG A 4 0.38 0.11 -41.59
C ARG A 4 1.69 0.88 -41.77
N ASP A 5 2.40 1.17 -40.69
CA ASP A 5 3.63 1.97 -40.73
C ASP A 5 4.75 1.29 -41.52
N ILE A 6 4.78 -0.05 -41.51
CA ILE A 6 5.77 -0.88 -42.22
C ILE A 6 5.51 -0.85 -43.73
N ILE A 7 4.25 -0.70 -44.13
CA ILE A 7 3.85 -0.62 -45.55
C ILE A 7 4.21 0.77 -46.11
N LEU A 8 4.07 1.81 -45.29
CA LEU A 8 4.34 3.19 -45.67
C LEU A 8 5.86 3.48 -45.84
N HIS A 9 6.71 2.79 -45.09
CA HIS A 9 8.16 2.97 -45.13
C HIS A 9 8.82 1.68 -45.65
N ARG A 10 8.74 1.46 -46.97
CA ARG A 10 9.33 0.28 -47.60
C ARG A 10 10.85 0.47 -47.76
N PRO A 11 11.69 -0.41 -47.17
CA PRO A 11 13.13 -0.40 -47.42
C PRO A 11 13.44 -0.82 -48.86
N LEU A 12 14.47 -0.24 -49.45
CA LEU A 12 14.92 -0.54 -50.83
C LEU A 12 15.64 -1.90 -50.91
N GLU A 13 16.26 -2.35 -49.84
CA GLU A 13 17.05 -3.59 -49.79
C GLU A 13 16.32 -4.68 -48.99
N SER A 14 16.10 -5.84 -49.61
CA SER A 14 15.42 -7.01 -49.01
C SER A 14 14.07 -6.73 -48.31
N PRO A 15 13.10 -6.07 -48.99
CA PRO A 15 11.86 -5.57 -48.38
C PRO A 15 11.04 -6.66 -47.67
N TYR A 16 11.00 -7.87 -48.25
CA TYR A 16 10.30 -9.01 -47.66
C TYR A 16 10.94 -9.48 -46.34
N ASN A 17 12.27 -9.55 -46.28
CA ASN A 17 12.98 -10.00 -45.08
C ASN A 17 12.82 -8.99 -43.95
N HIS A 18 12.91 -7.69 -44.27
CA HIS A 18 12.66 -6.64 -43.31
C HIS A 18 11.21 -6.70 -42.80
N LEU A 19 10.23 -6.78 -43.70
CA LEU A 19 8.81 -6.91 -43.32
C LEU A 19 8.58 -8.12 -42.40
N LYS A 20 9.09 -9.30 -42.78
CA LYS A 20 8.95 -10.53 -42.01
C LYS A 20 9.58 -10.40 -40.62
N ALA A 21 10.83 -9.91 -40.54
CA ALA A 21 11.53 -9.72 -39.26
C ALA A 21 10.79 -8.72 -38.36
N THR A 22 10.32 -7.62 -38.92
CA THR A 22 9.60 -6.57 -38.18
C THR A 22 8.24 -7.07 -37.69
N LEU A 23 7.51 -7.81 -38.52
CA LEU A 23 6.23 -8.42 -38.16
C LEU A 23 6.42 -9.42 -37.02
N ILE A 24 7.37 -10.35 -37.16
CA ILE A 24 7.71 -11.34 -36.12
C ILE A 24 8.15 -10.63 -34.83
N GLY A 25 8.98 -9.60 -34.92
CA GLY A 25 9.42 -8.82 -33.76
C GLY A 25 8.27 -8.15 -33.02
N ARG A 26 7.31 -7.56 -33.74
CA ARG A 26 6.14 -6.90 -33.15
C ARG A 26 5.13 -7.90 -32.58
N THR A 27 4.81 -8.97 -33.30
CA THR A 27 3.88 -10.00 -32.82
C THR A 27 4.46 -10.71 -31.60
N SER A 28 5.74 -11.11 -31.63
CA SER A 28 6.41 -11.73 -30.49
C SER A 28 6.50 -10.81 -29.26
N ALA A 29 6.71 -9.50 -29.46
CA ALA A 29 6.64 -8.53 -28.35
C ALA A 29 5.24 -8.44 -27.74
N SER A 30 4.20 -8.46 -28.59
CA SER A 30 2.80 -8.51 -28.13
C SER A 30 2.48 -9.81 -27.39
N GLU A 31 2.96 -10.96 -27.88
CA GLU A 31 2.77 -12.26 -27.23
C GLU A 31 3.45 -12.31 -25.87
N ARG A 32 4.72 -11.88 -25.78
CA ARG A 32 5.45 -11.80 -24.51
C ARG A 32 4.70 -10.97 -23.48
N ARG A 33 4.13 -9.83 -23.90
CA ARG A 33 3.35 -8.97 -23.02
C ARG A 33 2.08 -9.65 -22.52
N ARG A 34 1.33 -10.32 -23.41
CA ARG A 34 0.12 -11.10 -23.03
C ARG A 34 0.45 -12.22 -22.05
N LEU A 35 1.55 -12.95 -22.29
CA LEU A 35 2.00 -14.01 -21.38
C LEU A 35 2.44 -13.44 -20.02
N GLN A 36 3.12 -12.30 -20.02
CA GLN A 36 3.49 -11.62 -18.78
C GLN A 36 2.25 -11.19 -17.98
N GLU A 37 1.21 -10.69 -18.64
CA GLU A 37 -0.08 -10.35 -18.02
C GLU A 37 -0.86 -11.60 -17.54
N LEU A 38 -0.72 -12.72 -18.23
CA LEU A 38 -1.29 -14.01 -17.81
C LEU A 38 -0.57 -14.60 -16.59
N LEU A 39 0.73 -14.39 -16.47
CA LEU A 39 1.55 -14.91 -15.36
C LEU A 39 1.65 -13.93 -14.19
N SER A 40 1.32 -12.66 -14.39
CA SER A 40 1.23 -11.73 -13.27
C SER A 40 0.11 -12.16 -12.33
N ASN A 41 0.38 -12.16 -11.03
CA ASN A 41 -0.64 -12.36 -10.01
C ASN A 41 -1.47 -11.07 -9.88
N GLU A 42 -2.40 -10.88 -10.80
CA GLU A 42 -3.46 -9.86 -10.69
C GLU A 42 -4.55 -10.42 -9.78
N ASP A 43 -4.81 -9.73 -8.67
CA ASP A 43 -5.86 -10.11 -7.74
C ASP A 43 -7.24 -10.00 -8.41
N LEU A 44 -8.16 -10.84 -7.94
CA LEU A 44 -9.54 -10.87 -8.44
C LEU A 44 -10.26 -9.50 -8.28
N GLY A 45 -9.92 -8.74 -7.24
CA GLY A 45 -10.57 -7.46 -6.91
C GLY A 45 -12.07 -7.63 -6.74
N ASP A 46 -12.86 -6.76 -7.38
CA ASP A 46 -14.33 -6.81 -7.40
C ASP A 46 -14.91 -7.65 -8.55
N ARG A 47 -14.07 -8.33 -9.33
CA ARG A 47 -14.51 -9.07 -10.52
C ARG A 47 -15.03 -10.46 -10.14
N LYS A 48 -15.97 -10.98 -10.93
CA LYS A 48 -16.39 -12.38 -10.80
C LYS A 48 -15.28 -13.34 -11.29
N PRO A 49 -15.04 -14.47 -10.60
CA PRO A 49 -14.15 -15.53 -11.08
C PRO A 49 -14.37 -15.94 -12.54
N THR A 50 -15.62 -16.07 -12.99
CA THR A 50 -15.93 -16.34 -14.41
C THR A 50 -15.39 -15.28 -15.37
N GLN A 51 -15.44 -14.00 -14.98
CA GLN A 51 -14.89 -12.90 -15.78
C GLN A 51 -13.36 -12.94 -15.81
N MET A 52 -12.72 -13.27 -14.69
CA MET A 52 -11.27 -13.45 -14.62
C MET A 52 -10.82 -14.59 -15.55
N LEU A 53 -11.50 -15.73 -15.53
CA LEU A 53 -11.21 -16.85 -16.42
C LEU A 53 -11.31 -16.42 -17.89
N ARG A 54 -12.40 -15.74 -18.26
CA ARG A 54 -12.58 -15.25 -19.64
C ARG A 54 -11.48 -14.28 -20.07
N LYS A 55 -11.02 -13.41 -19.15
CA LYS A 55 -9.87 -12.53 -19.40
C LYS A 55 -8.60 -13.35 -19.66
N MET A 56 -8.35 -14.39 -18.87
CA MET A 56 -7.21 -15.28 -19.06
C MET A 56 -7.29 -15.93 -20.45
N GLU A 57 -8.41 -16.54 -20.81
CA GLU A 57 -8.62 -17.14 -22.14
C GLU A 57 -8.41 -16.12 -23.28
N LEU A 58 -8.88 -14.88 -23.10
CA LEU A 58 -8.67 -13.80 -24.07
C LEU A 58 -7.18 -13.43 -24.25
N LEU A 59 -6.39 -13.46 -23.17
CA LEU A 59 -4.95 -13.22 -23.24
C LEU A 59 -4.23 -14.33 -24.00
N LEU A 60 -4.68 -15.59 -23.86
CA LEU A 60 -4.17 -16.71 -24.65
C LEU A 60 -4.60 -16.63 -26.12
N GLY A 61 -5.81 -16.13 -26.39
CA GLY A 61 -6.36 -16.02 -27.74
C GLY A 61 -6.32 -17.36 -28.48
N ASP A 62 -5.78 -17.36 -29.68
CA ASP A 62 -5.68 -18.57 -30.53
C ASP A 62 -4.84 -19.70 -29.90
N LYS A 63 -4.00 -19.40 -28.91
CA LYS A 63 -3.20 -20.39 -28.18
C LYS A 63 -3.95 -21.03 -27.01
N ALA A 64 -5.19 -20.64 -26.73
CA ALA A 64 -5.98 -21.23 -25.64
C ALA A 64 -6.16 -22.74 -25.80
N ALA A 65 -6.31 -23.23 -27.04
CA ALA A 65 -6.49 -24.66 -27.32
C ALA A 65 -5.21 -25.50 -27.16
N THR A 66 -4.02 -24.89 -27.25
CA THR A 66 -2.73 -25.58 -27.15
C THR A 66 -2.04 -25.39 -25.81
N PHE A 67 -2.57 -24.49 -24.99
CA PHE A 67 -2.04 -24.22 -23.66
C PHE A 67 -2.42 -25.33 -22.68
N ASP A 68 -1.55 -25.58 -21.72
CA ASP A 68 -1.76 -26.61 -20.71
C ASP A 68 -2.96 -26.27 -19.81
N ALA A 69 -4.01 -27.09 -19.90
CA ALA A 69 -5.22 -26.94 -19.11
C ALA A 69 -4.94 -27.07 -17.59
N GLY A 70 -3.96 -27.89 -17.19
CA GLY A 70 -3.57 -28.04 -15.79
C GLY A 70 -2.92 -26.77 -15.24
N LEU A 71 -1.99 -26.20 -16.00
CA LEU A 71 -1.36 -24.92 -15.65
C LEU A 71 -2.36 -23.76 -15.60
N LEU A 72 -3.28 -23.68 -16.59
CA LEU A 72 -4.30 -22.62 -16.60
C LEU A 72 -5.21 -22.70 -15.39
N ARG A 73 -5.56 -23.93 -14.99
CA ARG A 73 -6.34 -24.20 -13.78
C ARG A 73 -5.61 -23.76 -12.52
N GLU A 74 -4.33 -24.10 -12.39
CA GLU A 74 -3.53 -23.70 -11.23
C GLU A 74 -3.39 -22.17 -11.15
N LEU A 75 -3.08 -21.50 -12.27
CA LEU A 75 -3.02 -20.04 -12.34
C LEU A 75 -4.36 -19.39 -11.96
N PHE A 76 -5.48 -19.98 -12.38
CA PHE A 76 -6.80 -19.52 -12.02
C PHE A 76 -7.02 -19.63 -10.50
N LEU A 77 -6.74 -20.79 -9.91
CA LEU A 77 -6.88 -21.01 -8.47
C LEU A 77 -5.97 -20.10 -7.64
N GLN A 78 -4.75 -19.83 -8.09
CA GLN A 78 -3.81 -18.93 -7.41
C GLN A 78 -4.29 -17.49 -7.32
N ARG A 79 -5.11 -17.04 -8.28
CA ARG A 79 -5.70 -15.69 -8.32
C ARG A 79 -6.98 -15.56 -7.49
N LEU A 80 -7.53 -16.67 -7.00
CA LEU A 80 -8.73 -16.64 -6.17
C LEU A 80 -8.40 -16.34 -4.70
N PRO A 81 -9.32 -15.69 -3.97
CA PRO A 81 -9.25 -15.56 -2.52
C PRO A 81 -9.09 -16.92 -1.82
N SER A 82 -8.35 -16.94 -0.71
CA SER A 82 -7.97 -18.17 -0.01
C SER A 82 -9.16 -19.03 0.42
N ASN A 83 -10.25 -18.41 0.87
CA ASN A 83 -11.50 -19.07 1.25
C ASN A 83 -12.11 -19.87 0.08
N VAL A 84 -12.15 -19.27 -1.11
CA VAL A 84 -12.69 -19.94 -2.32
C VAL A 84 -11.74 -21.04 -2.76
N ARG A 85 -10.43 -20.75 -2.78
CA ARG A 85 -9.40 -21.71 -3.20
C ARG A 85 -9.39 -22.96 -2.33
N MET A 86 -9.55 -22.83 -1.01
CA MET A 86 -9.63 -23.98 -0.10
C MET A 86 -10.79 -24.92 -0.44
N ILE A 87 -11.95 -24.37 -0.81
CA ILE A 87 -13.13 -25.16 -1.15
C ILE A 87 -12.94 -25.87 -2.50
N LEU A 88 -12.33 -25.17 -3.47
CA LEU A 88 -12.15 -25.69 -4.84
C LEU A 88 -10.92 -26.59 -5.02
N ALA A 89 -10.00 -26.64 -4.05
CA ALA A 89 -8.75 -27.40 -4.14
C ALA A 89 -8.96 -28.91 -4.36
N SER A 90 -10.06 -29.47 -3.84
CA SER A 90 -10.40 -30.89 -3.99
C SER A 90 -11.09 -31.23 -5.31
N ALA A 91 -11.58 -30.24 -6.07
CA ALA A 91 -12.45 -30.45 -7.22
C ALA A 91 -11.69 -30.74 -8.53
N THR A 92 -10.69 -31.62 -8.53
CA THR A 92 -9.70 -31.82 -9.61
C THR A 92 -10.28 -32.27 -10.96
N GLU A 93 -11.38 -33.03 -10.96
CA GLU A 93 -11.97 -33.62 -12.17
C GLU A 93 -12.96 -32.70 -12.91
N THR A 94 -13.21 -31.51 -12.36
CA THR A 94 -14.18 -30.57 -12.94
C THR A 94 -13.58 -29.76 -14.10
N SER A 95 -14.41 -29.44 -15.10
CA SER A 95 -14.01 -28.52 -16.17
C SER A 95 -13.74 -27.13 -15.60
N LEU A 96 -12.77 -26.41 -16.19
CA LEU A 96 -12.35 -25.09 -15.70
C LEU A 96 -13.51 -24.08 -15.67
N GLN A 97 -14.42 -24.16 -16.65
CA GLN A 97 -15.61 -23.32 -16.72
C GLN A 97 -16.59 -23.61 -15.58
N SER A 98 -16.90 -24.89 -15.31
CA SER A 98 -17.77 -25.26 -14.20
C SER A 98 -17.16 -24.90 -12.85
N LEU A 99 -15.84 -25.04 -12.72
CA LEU A 99 -15.11 -24.62 -11.52
C LEU A 99 -15.20 -23.10 -11.29
N ALA A 100 -15.14 -22.29 -12.34
CA ALA A 100 -15.33 -20.85 -12.22
C ALA A 100 -16.78 -20.46 -11.86
N GLU A 101 -17.78 -21.15 -12.41
CA GLU A 101 -19.18 -20.95 -12.01
C GLU A 101 -19.40 -21.31 -10.54
N MET A 102 -18.75 -22.37 -10.05
CA MET A 102 -18.80 -22.74 -8.65
C MET A 102 -18.11 -21.69 -7.77
N ALA A 103 -16.97 -21.16 -8.21
CA ALA A 103 -16.27 -20.07 -7.55
C ALA A 103 -17.15 -18.81 -7.41
N ASP A 104 -17.89 -18.44 -8.47
CA ASP A 104 -18.84 -17.32 -8.45
C ASP A 104 -19.91 -17.52 -7.36
N ARG A 105 -20.53 -18.72 -7.30
CA ARG A 105 -21.55 -19.04 -6.28
C ARG A 105 -20.97 -19.02 -4.88
N ILE A 106 -19.76 -19.55 -4.69
CA ILE A 106 -19.09 -19.52 -3.39
C ILE A 106 -18.83 -18.08 -2.96
N LEU A 107 -18.37 -17.20 -3.86
CA LEU A 107 -18.15 -15.79 -3.52
C LEU A 107 -19.43 -15.05 -3.19
N GLU A 108 -20.54 -15.35 -3.87
CA GLU A 108 -21.86 -14.77 -3.57
C GLU A 108 -22.37 -15.18 -2.19
N VAL A 109 -22.10 -16.41 -1.74
CA VAL A 109 -22.46 -16.88 -0.39
C VAL A 109 -21.45 -16.41 0.66
N ALA A 110 -20.18 -16.33 0.28
CA ALA A 110 -19.07 -15.97 1.16
C ALA A 110 -18.89 -14.46 1.30
N THR A 111 -19.73 -13.61 0.70
CA THR A 111 -19.84 -12.23 1.15
C THR A 111 -20.19 -12.31 2.63
N PRO A 112 -19.29 -11.93 3.56
CA PRO A 112 -19.75 -11.73 4.90
C PRO A 112 -20.82 -10.67 4.77
N SER A 113 -22.05 -10.99 5.18
CA SER A 113 -22.89 -9.93 5.72
C SER A 113 -21.97 -9.21 6.69
N ILE A 114 -21.53 -8.02 6.32
CA ILE A 114 -20.93 -7.10 7.25
C ILE A 114 -22.11 -6.70 8.13
N ALA A 115 -22.59 -7.63 8.96
CA ALA A 115 -23.04 -7.28 10.27
C ALA A 115 -21.88 -6.47 10.78
N ALA A 116 -22.06 -5.15 10.76
CA ALA A 116 -21.19 -4.26 11.50
C ALA A 116 -20.98 -4.98 12.81
N VAL A 117 -19.75 -5.42 13.05
CA VAL A 117 -19.34 -5.75 14.40
C VAL A 117 -19.37 -4.38 15.05
N SER A 118 -20.57 -3.98 15.47
CA SER A 118 -20.79 -3.00 16.51
C SER A 118 -20.03 -3.59 17.66
N GLY A 119 -18.75 -3.22 17.71
CA GLY A 119 -17.79 -3.69 18.68
C GLY A 119 -18.44 -3.47 20.03
N THR A 120 -18.88 -4.57 20.62
CA THR A 120 -19.12 -4.67 22.05
C THR A 120 -17.90 -4.06 22.73
N SER A 121 -18.12 -2.97 23.47
CA SER A 121 -17.19 -2.17 24.30
C SER A 121 -16.63 -0.85 23.74
N LEU A 122 -16.43 -0.65 22.43
CA LEU A 122 -15.81 0.60 21.95
C LEU A 122 -16.62 1.89 22.23
N PRO A 123 -17.94 1.97 21.99
CA PRO A 123 -18.70 3.19 22.28
C PRO A 123 -18.83 3.45 23.78
N ASP A 124 -18.90 2.40 24.60
CA ASP A 124 -18.95 2.51 26.06
C ASP A 124 -17.60 2.95 26.62
N GLU A 125 -16.47 2.36 26.19
CA GLU A 125 -15.14 2.78 26.59
C GLU A 125 -14.86 4.23 26.19
N VAL A 126 -15.28 4.66 24.99
CA VAL A 126 -15.15 6.06 24.57
C VAL A 126 -16.05 6.99 25.39
N ALA A 127 -17.25 6.56 25.79
CA ALA A 127 -18.12 7.33 26.67
C ALA A 127 -17.54 7.44 28.09
N GLN A 128 -16.94 6.36 28.59
CA GLN A 128 -16.32 6.25 29.92
C GLN A 128 -15.05 7.10 29.99
N LEU A 129 -14.18 7.03 28.97
CA LEU A 129 -13.01 7.89 28.83
C LEU A 129 -13.39 9.38 28.74
N ARG A 130 -14.49 9.72 28.05
CA ARG A 130 -14.98 11.12 28.02
C ARG A 130 -15.46 11.60 29.39
N ALA A 131 -16.14 10.74 30.16
CA ALA A 131 -16.57 11.05 31.52
C ALA A 131 -15.37 11.24 32.46
N ASP A 132 -14.37 10.36 32.37
CA ASP A 132 -13.15 10.44 33.17
C ASP A 132 -12.33 11.70 32.85
N VAL A 133 -12.20 12.06 31.57
CA VAL A 133 -11.58 13.33 31.16
C VAL A 133 -12.34 14.52 31.74
N ALA A 134 -13.67 14.54 31.70
CA ALA A 134 -14.45 15.62 32.28
C ALA A 134 -14.25 15.75 33.80
N ASN A 135 -14.19 14.62 34.52
CA ASN A 135 -13.94 14.59 35.95
C ASN A 135 -12.52 15.06 36.31
N LEU A 136 -11.50 14.60 35.57
CA LEU A 136 -10.13 15.10 35.73
C LEU A 136 -10.05 16.60 35.47
N THR A 137 -10.75 17.09 34.45
CA THR A 137 -10.76 18.52 34.11
C THR A 137 -11.35 19.36 35.26
N LYS A 138 -12.42 18.87 35.91
CA LYS A 138 -13.00 19.53 37.10
C LYS A 138 -12.03 19.55 38.28
N LEU A 139 -11.38 18.43 38.58
CA LEU A 139 -10.37 18.34 39.65
C LEU A 139 -9.20 19.30 39.42
N VAL A 140 -8.71 19.39 38.18
CA VAL A 140 -7.65 20.34 37.82
C VAL A 140 -8.14 21.79 37.96
N GLN A 141 -9.38 22.10 37.60
CA GLN A 141 -9.96 23.43 37.82
C GLN A 141 -10.07 23.77 39.31
N GLU A 142 -10.55 22.85 40.15
CA GLU A 142 -10.60 23.07 41.61
C GLU A 142 -9.21 23.28 42.19
N LEU A 143 -8.25 22.39 41.90
CA LEU A 143 -6.87 22.52 42.40
C LEU A 143 -6.18 23.80 41.91
N THR A 144 -6.42 24.23 40.67
CA THR A 144 -5.87 25.49 40.14
C THR A 144 -6.55 26.72 40.76
N THR A 145 -7.85 26.66 41.08
CA THR A 145 -8.52 27.73 41.84
C THR A 145 -8.03 27.82 43.28
N ASP A 146 -7.72 26.69 43.91
CA ASP A 146 -7.23 26.65 45.28
C ASP A 146 -5.78 27.15 45.36
N GLN A 147 -4.92 26.79 44.39
CA GLN A 147 -3.59 27.41 44.26
C GLN A 147 -3.64 28.93 44.04
N ARG A 148 -4.68 29.46 43.40
CA ARG A 148 -4.88 30.91 43.27
C ARG A 148 -5.41 31.56 44.56
N ARG A 149 -6.01 30.79 45.47
CA ARG A 149 -6.42 31.24 46.81
C ARG A 149 -5.30 31.24 47.84
N PHE A 150 -4.15 30.62 47.55
CA PHE A 150 -2.95 30.71 48.37
C PHE A 150 -1.91 31.66 47.72
N PRO A 151 -1.96 32.98 47.98
CA PRO A 151 -0.76 33.79 47.90
C PRO A 151 0.27 33.21 48.87
N SER A 152 1.50 33.07 48.39
CA SER A 152 2.64 32.51 49.11
C SER A 152 2.70 32.94 50.59
N PRO A 153 2.89 32.01 51.54
CA PRO A 153 3.22 32.39 52.90
C PRO A 153 4.58 33.08 52.89
N LEU A 154 4.55 34.31 53.39
CA LEU A 154 5.65 35.20 53.70
C LEU A 154 6.97 34.45 53.98
N ARG A 155 8.01 34.88 53.26
CA ARG A 155 9.41 34.51 53.52
C ARG A 155 9.71 34.62 55.01
N HIS A 156 9.99 33.48 55.63
CA HIS A 156 10.63 33.45 56.94
C HIS A 156 12.06 33.98 56.83
N ARG A 157 12.28 35.11 57.51
CA ARG A 157 13.25 35.22 58.61
C ARG A 157 14.68 34.74 58.32
N ARG A 158 15.53 35.67 57.89
CA ARG A 158 16.96 35.82 58.21
C ARG A 158 17.23 37.33 57.99
N ARG A 159 17.89 38.13 58.84
CA ARG A 159 19.01 37.91 59.75
C ARG A 159 19.35 39.27 60.42
N SER A 160 19.63 39.26 61.72
CA SER A 160 20.38 40.24 62.55
C SER A 160 19.83 41.66 62.81
N PRO A 161 19.93 42.16 64.06
CA PRO A 161 19.81 43.58 64.40
C PRO A 161 21.18 44.26 64.28
N ALA A 162 21.28 45.31 63.48
CA ALA A 162 22.42 46.21 63.49
C ALA A 162 21.93 47.66 63.37
N ARG A 163 22.61 48.53 64.12
CA ARG A 163 22.28 49.92 64.41
C ARG A 163 22.42 50.84 63.19
N ASP A 164 21.83 52.02 63.40
CA ASP A 164 22.19 53.33 62.86
C ASP A 164 21.61 53.80 61.52
N THR A 165 20.76 54.82 61.69
CA THR A 165 20.61 56.07 60.92
C THR A 165 20.55 56.06 59.39
N ASP A 166 19.38 56.51 58.93
CA ASP A 166 19.15 57.58 57.94
C ASP A 166 19.50 57.35 56.46
N ALA A 167 18.63 57.94 55.64
CA ALA A 167 18.76 58.23 54.22
C ALA A 167 18.51 57.12 53.16
N ASP A 168 17.38 57.34 52.48
CA ASP A 168 17.22 57.39 51.02
C ASP A 168 16.98 56.09 50.19
N ARG A 169 15.72 56.04 49.74
CA ARG A 169 15.25 55.97 48.35
C ARG A 169 15.40 54.70 47.49
N GLN A 170 14.21 54.27 47.05
CA GLN A 170 13.83 53.89 45.67
C GLN A 170 14.34 52.52 45.17
N LEU A 171 13.71 51.81 44.25
CA LEU A 171 12.35 51.62 43.71
C LEU A 171 12.53 50.53 42.62
N ALA A 172 11.42 49.98 42.13
CA ALA A 172 11.23 49.20 40.89
C ALA A 172 11.40 47.66 41.01
N VAL A 173 10.38 46.78 40.93
CA VAL A 173 9.07 46.65 40.22
C VAL A 173 9.15 45.78 38.95
N LEU A 174 8.49 44.60 39.08
CA LEU A 174 7.72 43.78 38.10
C LEU A 174 8.44 43.24 36.84
N HIS A 175 7.97 42.22 36.11
CA HIS A 175 6.62 41.71 35.79
C HIS A 175 6.75 40.26 35.24
N HIS A 176 5.74 39.42 35.41
CA HIS A 176 5.54 38.22 34.56
C HIS A 176 4.20 38.38 33.83
N LEU A 177 4.23 38.31 32.50
CA LEU A 177 3.05 38.38 31.64
C LEU A 177 2.73 36.98 31.11
N VAL A 178 1.47 36.57 31.24
CA VAL A 178 0.85 35.49 30.47
C VAL A 178 -0.35 36.10 29.77
N THR A 179 -0.34 36.06 28.44
CA THR A 179 -1.45 36.48 27.57
C THR A 179 -2.25 35.26 27.09
N PRO A 180 -3.59 35.35 26.99
CA PRO A 180 -4.43 34.33 26.37
C PRO A 180 -4.86 34.73 24.95
N GLN A 181 -4.77 33.83 23.97
CA GLN A 181 -5.35 34.02 22.63
C GLN A 181 -5.23 32.69 21.86
N ALA A 182 -6.10 32.24 20.96
CA ALA A 182 -7.53 32.30 20.73
C ALA A 182 -7.80 31.12 19.75
N CYS A 183 -9.02 30.60 19.70
CA CYS A 183 -9.43 29.51 18.81
C CYS A 183 -9.34 29.92 17.32
N ALA A 184 -8.78 29.05 16.47
CA ALA A 184 -9.05 29.02 15.03
C ALA A 184 -8.91 27.58 14.50
N GLY A 185 -9.89 27.13 13.74
CA GLY A 185 -10.10 25.73 13.35
C GLY A 185 -9.11 25.15 12.35
N THR A 186 -8.96 23.83 12.39
CA THR A 186 -8.17 23.05 11.44
C THR A 186 -9.06 22.56 10.30
N THR A 187 -8.92 23.18 9.14
CA THR A 187 -9.38 22.66 7.85
C THR A 187 -8.60 21.40 7.49
N VAL A 188 -9.32 20.39 7.01
CA VAL A 188 -8.82 19.11 6.51
C VAL A 188 -8.07 19.36 5.18
N ALA A 189 -6.80 18.98 5.08
CA ALA A 189 -6.08 18.94 3.81
C ALA A 189 -5.15 17.73 3.78
N SER A 190 -5.48 16.82 2.88
CA SER A 190 -4.75 15.61 2.52
C SER A 190 -3.26 15.85 2.27
N ALA A 191 -2.40 15.08 2.92
CA ALA A 191 -0.99 14.98 2.57
C ALA A 191 -0.78 13.78 1.65
N THR A 192 -0.72 14.10 0.36
CA THR A 192 -0.16 13.29 -0.72
C THR A 192 1.29 12.90 -0.42
N VAL A 193 1.62 11.62 -0.60
CA VAL A 193 2.99 11.08 -0.51
C VAL A 193 3.84 11.63 -1.68
N PRO A 194 5.00 12.26 -1.44
CA PRO A 194 5.87 12.67 -2.52
C PRO A 194 6.74 11.51 -2.99
N ARG A 195 6.66 11.32 -4.30
CA ARG A 195 7.56 10.62 -5.20
C ARG A 195 8.84 11.45 -5.36
N ASP A 196 9.99 10.82 -5.27
CA ASP A 196 11.23 11.18 -6.00
C ASP A 196 12.28 10.11 -5.67
N ALA A 197 13.23 9.72 -6.50
CA ALA A 197 13.43 9.78 -7.94
C ALA A 197 14.69 8.94 -8.18
N GLN A 198 14.80 8.41 -9.40
CA GLN A 198 16.06 8.18 -10.11
C GLN A 198 17.00 7.02 -9.70
N ARG A 199 16.90 5.98 -10.53
CA ARG A 199 17.93 5.00 -10.87
C ARG A 199 19.14 5.68 -11.55
N PRO A 200 20.34 5.09 -11.45
CA PRO A 200 21.12 4.87 -12.67
C PRO A 200 21.60 3.42 -12.85
N ALA A 201 21.96 3.13 -14.09
CA ALA A 201 22.18 1.82 -14.71
C ALA A 201 23.69 1.40 -14.68
N PRO A 202 24.10 0.28 -15.32
CA PRO A 202 25.24 -0.56 -14.93
C PRO A 202 26.56 -0.23 -15.63
N THR A 203 27.67 -0.81 -15.13
CA THR A 203 28.93 -0.93 -15.87
C THR A 203 29.41 -2.38 -15.96
N HIS A 204 29.63 -2.83 -17.20
CA HIS A 204 30.29 -4.08 -17.61
C HIS A 204 31.81 -4.03 -17.41
N SER A 205 32.42 -5.15 -17.01
CA SER A 205 33.75 -5.69 -17.41
C SER A 205 34.24 -6.67 -16.35
N LYS A 206 34.92 -7.79 -16.60
CA LYS A 206 35.41 -8.51 -17.80
C LYS A 206 36.10 -9.77 -17.24
N ARG A 207 36.15 -10.86 -18.04
CA ARG A 207 36.98 -12.07 -17.85
C ARG A 207 36.48 -13.00 -16.72
N GLU A 208 36.37 -14.31 -16.91
CA GLU A 208 37.33 -15.20 -17.55
C GLU A 208 36.64 -16.48 -18.06
N MET A 209 37.11 -16.97 -19.21
CA MET A 209 36.83 -18.28 -19.77
C MET A 209 38.09 -19.13 -19.63
N PRO A 210 37.96 -20.44 -19.40
CA PRO A 210 38.80 -21.42 -20.09
C PRO A 210 37.87 -22.38 -20.85
N ARG A 211 37.81 -22.35 -22.19
CA ARG A 211 38.72 -22.97 -23.17
C ARG A 211 39.19 -24.40 -22.82
N LEU A 212 38.71 -25.30 -23.68
CA LEU A 212 39.25 -26.57 -24.17
C LEU A 212 39.40 -27.75 -23.18
N SER A 213 38.68 -28.83 -23.48
CA SER A 213 39.34 -30.06 -23.94
C SER A 213 38.41 -30.85 -24.88
N THR A 214 38.80 -30.87 -26.15
CA THR A 214 38.53 -31.96 -27.07
C THR A 214 39.54 -33.06 -26.78
N ASP A 215 39.07 -34.26 -26.43
CA ASP A 215 39.78 -35.51 -26.64
C ASP A 215 38.67 -36.57 -26.86
N GLY A 216 38.59 -37.28 -27.97
CA GLY A 216 39.72 -37.86 -28.71
C GLY A 216 39.96 -39.32 -28.35
N GLY A 217 39.01 -40.04 -27.75
CA GLY A 217 39.16 -41.47 -27.43
C GLY A 217 38.48 -42.40 -28.43
N LYS A 218 39.26 -42.91 -29.40
CA LYS A 218 38.98 -44.15 -30.13
C LYS A 218 38.77 -45.31 -29.15
N CYS A 219 37.74 -46.13 -29.39
CA CYS A 219 37.76 -47.59 -29.55
C CYS A 219 36.33 -48.07 -29.80
#